data_AF-A0A529X907-F1
#
_entry.id   AF-A0A529X907-F1
#
_cell.length_a   1.000
_cell.length_b   1.000
_cell.length_c   1.000
_cell.angle_alpha   90.00
_cell.angle_beta   90.00
_cell.angle_gamma   90.00
#
_symmetry.space_group_name_H-M   'P 1'
#
loop_
_entity.id
_entity.type
_entity.pdbx_description
1 polymer ?
#
loop_
_entity_poly.entity_id
_entity_poly.type
_entity_poly.pdbx_seq_one_letter_code
_entity_poly.pdbx_strand_id
1 'polypeptide(L)'
;MDVVVPHTRSIADMLELLDVIVADDAEARGDFWRVQPWVDIPKASTLRPASYNALPLQGALKGKRLGVPKMYIGKDEGADRPIETRASVLELWRQAARDLQALGAEVVEVDFPVVSNYERDRPGARSMV
;
A
#
# COMPACT_ATOMS: atom_id res chain seq x y z
N MET A 1 12.24 8.22 3.31
CA MET A 1 12.58 8.03 1.88
C MET A 1 11.62 8.90 1.10
N ASP A 2 12.13 9.63 0.11
CA ASP A 2 11.37 10.68 -0.56
C ASP A 2 10.60 10.12 -1.77
N VAL A 3 9.31 10.44 -1.85
CA VAL A 3 8.41 10.16 -2.99
C VAL A 3 7.38 11.29 -3.12
N VAL A 4 6.86 11.53 -4.32
CA VAL A 4 5.78 12.50 -4.55
C VAL A 4 4.44 11.88 -4.18
N VAL A 5 3.59 12.60 -3.43
CA VAL A 5 2.28 12.12 -2.98
C VAL A 5 1.19 13.15 -3.32
N PRO A 6 0.47 13.00 -4.45
CA PRO A 6 -0.69 13.85 -4.74
C PRO A 6 -1.80 13.64 -3.68
N HIS A 7 -2.53 14.70 -3.36
CA HIS A 7 -3.66 14.66 -2.43
C HIS A 7 -4.89 15.28 -3.09
N THR A 8 -6.01 14.53 -3.06
CA THR A 8 -7.29 14.96 -3.63
C THR A 8 -8.43 14.59 -2.68
N ARG A 9 -9.63 15.14 -2.93
CA ARG A 9 -10.83 14.83 -2.12
C ARG A 9 -11.58 13.59 -2.62
N SER A 10 -11.27 13.10 -3.82
CA SER A 10 -11.94 11.94 -4.42
C SER A 10 -10.96 11.10 -5.26
N ILE A 11 -11.31 9.82 -5.46
CA ILE A 11 -10.54 8.94 -6.35
C ILE A 11 -10.63 9.41 -7.80
N ALA A 12 -11.76 9.96 -8.25
CA ALA A 12 -11.87 10.52 -9.60
C ALA A 12 -10.85 11.65 -9.83
N ASP A 13 -10.78 12.62 -8.92
CA ASP A 13 -9.79 13.71 -9.00
C ASP A 13 -8.35 13.17 -8.94
N MET A 14 -8.11 12.09 -8.18
CA MET A 14 -6.79 11.44 -8.12
C MET A 14 -6.40 10.86 -9.48
N LEU A 15 -7.31 10.13 -10.14
CA LEU A 15 -7.05 9.51 -11.43
C LEU A 15 -6.83 10.55 -12.54
N GLU A 16 -7.59 11.65 -12.51
CA GLU A 16 -7.40 12.79 -13.40
C GLU A 16 -6.01 13.42 -13.21
N LEU A 17 -5.60 13.64 -11.96
CA LEU A 17 -4.28 14.22 -11.66
C LEU A 17 -3.15 13.28 -12.09
N LEU A 18 -3.27 11.97 -11.81
CA LEU A 18 -2.28 10.97 -12.22
C LEU A 18 -2.14 10.87 -13.74
N ASP A 19 -3.21 11.09 -14.49
CA ASP A 19 -3.15 11.09 -15.95
C ASP A 19 -2.21 12.17 -16.51
N VAL A 20 -2.08 13.29 -15.78
CA VAL A 20 -1.21 14.40 -16.13
C VAL A 20 0.22 14.22 -15.59
N ILE A 21 0.39 13.85 -14.31
CA ILE A 21 1.70 13.95 -13.64
C ILE A 21 2.61 12.72 -13.82
N VAL A 22 2.06 11.55 -14.16
CA VAL A 22 2.87 10.32 -14.28
C VAL A 22 3.48 10.23 -15.68
N ALA A 23 4.63 10.83 -15.92
CA ALA A 23 5.29 10.77 -17.24
C ALA A 23 6.78 10.47 -17.09
N ASP A 24 7.43 10.14 -18.20
CA ASP A 24 8.89 10.06 -18.23
C ASP A 24 9.47 11.48 -18.10
N ASP A 25 10.30 11.68 -17.08
CA ASP A 25 11.10 12.89 -16.93
C ASP A 25 12.51 12.63 -17.48
N ALA A 26 12.91 13.42 -18.47
CA ALA A 26 14.23 13.32 -19.11
C ALA A 26 15.36 13.80 -18.18
N GLU A 27 15.06 14.63 -17.17
CA GLU A 27 16.03 15.05 -16.17
C GLU A 27 15.95 14.13 -14.95
N ALA A 28 17.02 13.41 -14.67
CA ALA A 28 17.10 12.50 -13.52
C ALA A 28 17.82 13.11 -12.32
N ARG A 29 18.49 14.27 -12.49
CA ARG A 29 19.26 14.91 -11.43
C ARG A 29 18.39 15.20 -10.21
N GLY A 30 18.82 14.67 -9.07
CA GLY A 30 18.13 14.82 -7.79
C GLY A 30 17.23 13.63 -7.44
N ASP A 31 16.93 12.74 -8.39
CA ASP A 31 16.23 11.48 -8.13
C ASP A 31 17.24 10.33 -8.05
N PHE A 32 17.56 9.92 -6.81
CA PHE A 32 18.54 8.87 -6.57
C PHE A 32 18.20 7.55 -7.27
N TRP A 33 16.93 7.14 -7.26
CA TRP A 33 16.52 5.84 -7.80
C TRP A 33 16.60 5.80 -9.32
N ARG A 34 16.36 6.93 -10.00
CA ARG A 34 16.53 7.04 -11.46
C ARG A 34 17.99 7.22 -11.92
N VAL A 35 18.88 7.69 -11.04
CA VAL A 35 20.30 7.93 -11.38
C VAL A 35 21.18 6.71 -11.09
N GLN A 36 20.85 5.92 -10.07
CA GLN A 36 21.69 4.78 -9.68
C GLN A 36 21.75 3.68 -10.77
N PRO A 37 22.90 3.02 -11.01
CA PRO A 37 23.07 2.04 -12.09
C PRO A 37 22.96 0.56 -11.66
N TRP A 38 22.65 0.27 -10.39
CA TRP A 38 22.79 -1.09 -9.83
C TRP A 38 21.49 -1.89 -9.81
N VAL A 39 20.35 -1.20 -9.72
CA VAL A 39 19.03 -1.79 -9.73
C VAL A 39 18.28 -1.24 -10.93
N ASP A 40 17.78 -2.12 -11.79
CA ASP A 40 17.00 -1.67 -12.94
C ASP A 40 15.66 -1.09 -12.48
N ILE A 41 15.44 0.20 -12.75
CA ILE A 41 14.18 0.89 -12.49
C ILE A 41 13.48 1.15 -13.84
N PRO A 42 12.30 0.56 -14.08
CA PRO A 42 11.56 0.77 -15.33
C PRO A 42 11.07 2.23 -15.45
N LYS A 43 10.94 2.70 -16.69
CA LYS A 43 10.38 4.02 -16.98
C LYS A 43 8.91 4.11 -16.56
N ALA A 44 8.46 5.29 -16.13
CA ALA A 44 7.06 5.49 -15.73
C ALA A 44 6.08 5.14 -16.85
N SER A 45 6.42 5.49 -18.10
CA SER A 45 5.63 5.16 -19.30
C SER A 45 5.42 3.67 -19.53
N THR A 46 6.30 2.81 -19.01
CA THR A 46 6.18 1.35 -19.13
C THR A 46 5.29 0.71 -18.07
N LEU A 47 5.00 1.44 -16.99
CA LEU A 47 4.20 0.96 -15.86
C LEU A 47 2.78 1.55 -15.84
N ARG A 48 2.62 2.82 -16.26
CA ARG A 48 1.32 3.48 -16.20
C ARG A 48 0.33 2.87 -17.23
N PRO A 49 -0.98 2.84 -16.92
CA PRO A 49 -1.98 2.54 -17.95
C PRO A 49 -2.01 3.66 -19.00
N ALA A 50 -2.63 3.36 -20.15
CA ALA A 50 -2.89 4.37 -21.19
C ALA A 50 -3.70 5.56 -20.64
N SER A 51 -4.63 5.30 -19.72
CA SER A 51 -5.31 6.31 -18.90
C SER A 51 -5.69 5.71 -17.55
N TYR A 52 -5.41 6.45 -16.48
CA TYR A 52 -5.84 6.14 -15.12
C TYR A 52 -7.36 6.26 -14.97
N ASN A 53 -7.99 7.22 -15.65
CA ASN A 53 -9.45 7.36 -15.68
C ASN A 53 -10.17 6.17 -16.32
N ALA A 54 -9.48 5.41 -17.18
CA ALA A 54 -10.03 4.22 -17.82
C ALA A 54 -9.96 2.94 -16.94
N LEU A 55 -9.41 3.02 -15.72
CA LEU A 55 -9.31 1.87 -14.84
C LEU A 55 -10.71 1.37 -14.41
N PRO A 56 -11.01 0.06 -14.54
CA PRO A 56 -12.29 -0.49 -14.14
C PRO A 56 -12.39 -0.54 -12.61
N LEU A 57 -13.24 0.31 -12.03
CA LEU A 57 -13.43 0.39 -10.57
C LEU A 57 -14.58 -0.53 -10.10
N GLN A 58 -15.68 -0.55 -10.84
CA GLN A 58 -16.87 -1.31 -10.49
C GLN A 58 -16.59 -2.81 -10.57
N GLY A 59 -16.87 -3.53 -9.47
CA GLY A 59 -16.64 -4.98 -9.38
C GLY A 59 -15.18 -5.40 -9.28
N ALA A 60 -14.22 -4.46 -9.21
CA ALA A 60 -12.79 -4.75 -9.17
C ALA A 60 -12.36 -5.61 -7.97
N LEU A 61 -13.16 -5.61 -6.90
CA LEU A 61 -12.89 -6.37 -5.67
C LEU A 61 -13.38 -7.82 -5.71
N LYS A 62 -14.25 -8.18 -6.68
CA LYS A 62 -14.81 -9.53 -6.74
C LYS A 62 -13.70 -10.58 -6.94
N GLY A 63 -13.64 -11.53 -6.02
CA GLY A 63 -12.65 -12.62 -6.02
C GLY A 63 -11.23 -12.18 -5.64
N LYS A 64 -11.03 -10.95 -5.14
CA LYS A 64 -9.74 -10.52 -4.60
C LYS A 64 -9.55 -11.03 -3.18
N ARG A 65 -8.31 -11.31 -2.80
CA ARG A 65 -7.92 -11.68 -1.43
C ARG A 65 -7.04 -10.56 -0.88
N LEU A 66 -7.43 -9.97 0.23
CA LEU A 66 -6.78 -8.82 0.85
C LEU A 66 -6.24 -9.23 2.22
N GLY A 67 -4.92 -9.22 2.39
CA GLY A 67 -4.28 -9.49 3.66
C GLY A 67 -4.33 -8.28 4.58
N VAL A 68 -4.83 -8.43 5.81
CA VAL A 68 -4.77 -7.43 6.86
C VAL A 68 -3.75 -7.87 7.93
N PRO A 69 -2.66 -7.10 8.13
CA PRO A 69 -1.72 -7.34 9.22
C PRO A 69 -2.42 -7.30 10.59
N LYS A 70 -2.38 -8.42 11.32
CA LYS A 70 -2.94 -8.52 12.69
C LYS A 70 -2.41 -7.43 13.62
N MET A 71 -1.16 -7.02 13.43
CA MET A 71 -0.49 -5.99 14.23
C MET A 71 -1.15 -4.62 14.20
N TYR A 72 -1.90 -4.28 13.15
CA TYR A 72 -2.57 -2.98 13.04
C TYR A 72 -4.02 -2.99 13.51
N ILE A 73 -4.57 -4.16 13.78
CA ILE A 73 -5.98 -4.34 14.18
C ILE A 73 -6.13 -4.89 15.60
N GLY A 74 -5.07 -4.79 16.41
CA GLY A 74 -5.07 -5.19 17.82
C GLY A 74 -5.11 -6.71 18.03
N LYS A 75 -4.60 -7.49 17.07
CA LYS A 75 -4.64 -8.97 17.10
C LYS A 75 -3.25 -9.62 17.09
N ASP A 76 -2.22 -8.83 17.34
CA ASP A 76 -0.86 -9.34 17.41
C ASP A 76 -0.43 -9.54 18.86
N GLU A 77 -0.42 -10.81 19.28
CA GLU A 77 -0.02 -11.23 20.62
C GLU A 77 1.49 -11.53 20.70
N GLY A 78 2.21 -11.45 19.58
CA GLY A 78 3.61 -11.86 19.49
C GLY A 78 4.62 -10.71 19.50
N ALA A 79 4.17 -9.46 19.42
CA ALA A 79 5.05 -8.29 19.43
C ALA A 79 5.48 -7.92 20.87
N ASP A 80 6.76 -7.59 21.06
CA ASP A 80 7.31 -7.14 22.35
C ASP A 80 6.66 -5.84 22.83
N ARG A 81 6.23 -5.00 21.89
CA ARG A 81 5.49 -3.75 22.13
C ARG A 81 4.32 -3.63 21.13
N PRO A 82 3.16 -4.21 21.43
CA PRO A 82 2.01 -4.19 20.53
C PRO A 82 1.52 -2.76 20.26
N ILE A 83 1.01 -2.54 19.05
CA ILE A 83 0.38 -1.27 18.67
C ILE A 83 -1.00 -1.19 19.32
N GLU A 84 -1.22 -0.13 20.09
CA GLU A 84 -2.53 0.16 20.67
C GLU A 84 -3.40 0.96 19.68
N THR A 85 -4.10 0.25 18.80
CA THR A 85 -5.04 0.89 17.88
C THR A 85 -6.29 1.36 18.62
N ARG A 86 -6.58 2.67 18.56
CA ARG A 86 -7.75 3.27 19.20
C ARG A 86 -9.04 2.53 18.83
N ALA A 87 -9.90 2.26 19.82
CA ALA A 87 -11.16 1.54 19.64
C ALA A 87 -12.06 2.12 18.53
N SER A 88 -12.16 3.45 18.42
CA SER A 88 -12.96 4.09 17.37
C SER A 88 -12.40 3.87 15.96
N VAL A 89 -11.09 3.73 15.81
CA VAL A 89 -10.45 3.38 14.54
C VAL A 89 -10.72 1.91 14.20
N LEU A 90 -10.68 1.02 15.20
CA LEU A 90 -11.04 -0.38 15.01
C LEU A 90 -12.50 -0.58 14.59
N GLU A 91 -13.44 0.23 15.08
CA GLU A 91 -14.82 0.20 14.60
C GLU A 91 -14.94 0.60 13.12
N LEU A 92 -14.24 1.65 12.70
CA LEU A 92 -14.20 2.05 11.29
C LEU A 92 -13.55 0.97 10.42
N TRP A 93 -12.47 0.35 10.90
CA TRP A 93 -11.86 -0.80 10.23
C TRP A 93 -12.83 -1.97 10.07
N ARG A 94 -13.56 -2.34 11.14
CA ARG A 94 -14.56 -3.42 11.08
C ARG A 94 -15.66 -3.12 10.05
N GLN A 95 -16.09 -1.87 9.95
CA GLN A 95 -17.03 -1.45 8.91
C GLN A 95 -16.41 -1.60 7.51
N ALA A 96 -15.21 -1.06 7.30
CA ALA A 96 -14.51 -1.17 6.02
C ALA A 96 -14.28 -2.64 5.59
N ALA A 97 -13.92 -3.52 6.51
CA ALA A 97 -13.75 -4.94 6.23
C ALA A 97 -15.06 -5.61 5.76
N ARG A 98 -16.20 -5.29 6.41
CA ARG A 98 -17.52 -5.76 5.98
C ARG A 98 -17.87 -5.24 4.59
N ASP A 99 -17.59 -3.97 4.30
CA ASP A 99 -17.87 -3.37 2.99
C ASP A 99 -17.04 -4.02 1.88
N LEU A 100 -15.75 -4.29 2.12
CA LEU A 100 -14.89 -5.03 1.19
C LEU A 100 -15.43 -6.44 0.93
N GLN A 101 -15.86 -7.15 1.98
CA GLN A 101 -16.45 -8.48 1.86
C GLN A 101 -17.77 -8.46 1.07
N ALA A 102 -18.64 -7.48 1.33
CA ALA A 102 -19.89 -7.29 0.60
C ALA A 102 -19.67 -7.00 -0.89
N LEU A 103 -18.54 -6.37 -1.25
CA LEU A 103 -18.10 -6.15 -2.63
C LEU A 103 -17.44 -7.39 -3.27
N GLY A 104 -17.36 -8.51 -2.54
CA GLY A 104 -16.91 -9.80 -3.04
C GLY A 104 -15.41 -10.08 -2.85
N ALA A 105 -14.72 -9.32 -2.01
CA ALA A 105 -13.36 -9.64 -1.59
C ALA A 105 -13.33 -10.60 -0.38
N GLU A 106 -12.27 -11.39 -0.27
CA GLU A 106 -11.89 -12.10 0.95
C GLU A 106 -10.93 -11.22 1.75
N VAL A 107 -11.20 -10.98 3.03
CA VAL A 107 -10.31 -10.27 3.95
C VAL A 107 -9.68 -11.29 4.90
N VAL A 108 -8.36 -11.39 4.87
CA VAL A 108 -7.60 -12.44 5.56
C VAL A 108 -6.65 -11.81 6.57
N GLU A 109 -6.77 -12.19 7.83
CA GLU A 109 -5.81 -11.79 8.86
C GLU A 109 -4.48 -12.51 8.66
N VAL A 110 -3.40 -11.75 8.56
CA VAL A 110 -2.06 -12.27 8.26
C VAL A 110 -1.01 -11.73 9.22
N ASP A 111 0.11 -12.45 9.32
CA ASP A 111 1.35 -11.90 9.88
C ASP A 111 1.98 -10.92 8.88
N PHE A 112 2.89 -10.07 9.35
CA PHE A 112 3.49 -9.03 8.50
C PHE A 112 5.01 -8.97 8.64
N PRO A 113 5.72 -10.00 8.13
CA PRO A 113 7.16 -10.17 8.36
C PRO A 113 8.00 -9.02 7.80
N VAL A 114 7.52 -8.27 6.81
CA VAL A 114 8.24 -7.10 6.29
C VAL A 114 8.47 -6.05 7.39
N VAL A 115 7.50 -5.84 8.29
CA VAL A 115 7.65 -4.94 9.43
C VAL A 115 8.33 -5.65 10.59
N SER A 116 7.91 -6.86 10.93
CA SER A 116 8.47 -7.58 12.09
C SER A 116 9.99 -7.81 11.96
N ASN A 117 10.48 -8.10 10.77
CA ASN A 117 11.91 -8.28 10.50
C ASN A 117 12.67 -6.94 10.51
N TYR A 118 12.06 -5.89 9.96
CA TYR A 118 12.68 -4.56 9.89
C TYR A 118 12.82 -3.94 11.29
N GLU A 119 11.74 -3.95 12.07
CA GLU A 119 11.70 -3.38 13.42
C GLU A 119 12.33 -4.30 14.48
N ARG A 120 12.53 -5.59 14.15
CA ARG A 120 12.98 -6.65 15.08
C ARG A 120 12.12 -6.67 16.34
N ASP A 121 10.80 -6.63 16.14
CA ASP A 121 9.80 -6.38 17.18
C ASP A 121 9.40 -7.62 17.99
N ARG A 122 10.00 -8.78 17.70
CA ARG A 122 9.68 -10.06 18.32
C ARG A 122 10.80 -11.10 18.18
N PRO A 123 10.82 -12.15 19.02
CA PRO A 123 11.70 -13.30 18.84
C PRO A 123 11.52 -13.96 17.46
N GLY A 124 12.64 -14.31 16.82
CA GLY A 124 12.64 -14.97 15.50
C GLY A 124 12.54 -14.03 14.30
N ALA A 125 12.46 -12.71 14.51
CA ALA A 125 12.62 -11.72 13.46
C ALA A 125 13.95 -11.91 12.72
N ARG A 126 13.88 -12.03 11.39
CA ARG A 126 15.06 -12.19 10.54
C ARG A 126 15.71 -10.83 10.33
N SER A 127 17.02 -10.77 10.51
CA SER A 127 17.81 -9.59 10.23
C SER A 127 18.38 -9.64 8.80
N MET A 128 18.62 -8.48 8.19
CA MET A 128 19.36 -8.35 6.92
C MET A 128 20.88 -8.53 7.08
N VAL A 129 21.33 -8.75 8.32
CA VAL A 129 22.68 -9.17 8.73
C VAL A 129 22.58 -10.55 9.37
#